data_AF-A0A5A7T0A4-F1
#
_entry.id   AF-A0A5A7T0A4-F1
#
_cell.length_a   1.000
_cell.length_b   1.000
_cell.length_c   1.000
_cell.angle_alpha   90.00
_cell.angle_beta   90.00
_cell.angle_gamma   90.00
#
_symmetry.space_group_name_H-M   'P 1'
#
loop_
_entity.id
_entity.type
_entity.pdbx_description
1 polymer ?
#
loop_
_entity_poly.entity_id
_entity_poly.type
_entity_poly.pdbx_seq_one_letter_code
_entity_poly.pdbx_strand_id
1 'polypeptide(L)'
;MKHSSARNVIESAFGVLKGRWAILQEKSYYPVEVQCRTILTCCLLHDLINREITNFDIEDNIDEVDSTHATTVANDIHYIETSNGWSQWRDDLAEEMFTDWELRNQ
;
A
#
# COMPACT_ATOMS: atom_id res chain seq x y z
N MET A 1 3.97 -28.36 14.56
CA MET A 1 3.46 -27.78 13.28
C MET A 1 2.76 -26.42 13.44
N LYS A 2 1.96 -26.15 14.49
CA LYS A 2 1.27 -24.84 14.65
C LYS A 2 2.21 -23.63 14.75
N HIS A 3 3.32 -23.74 15.47
CA HIS A 3 4.28 -22.65 15.63
C HIS A 3 4.99 -22.26 14.32
N SER A 4 5.34 -23.25 13.49
CA SER A 4 6.00 -23.01 12.21
C SER A 4 5.08 -22.30 11.21
N SER A 5 3.78 -22.64 11.20
CA SER A 5 2.80 -21.98 10.33
C SER A 5 2.60 -20.51 10.70
N ALA A 6 2.40 -20.20 11.99
CA ALA A 6 2.25 -18.81 12.45
C ALA A 6 3.49 -17.96 12.15
N ARG A 7 4.69 -18.53 12.34
CA ARG A 7 5.94 -17.87 11.99
C ARG A 7 6.04 -17.56 10.50
N ASN A 8 5.66 -18.50 9.65
CA ASN A 8 5.68 -18.32 8.20
C ASN A 8 4.75 -17.19 7.74
N VAL A 9 3.55 -17.08 8.33
CA VAL A 9 2.61 -15.98 8.03
C VAL A 9 3.22 -14.63 8.42
N ILE A 10 3.84 -14.56 9.61
CA ILE A 10 4.48 -13.32 10.09
C ILE A 10 5.66 -12.93 9.20
N GLU A 11 6.55 -13.88 8.87
CA GLU A 11 7.71 -13.63 8.00
C GLU A 11 7.27 -13.19 6.59
N SER A 12 6.22 -13.81 6.04
CA SER A 12 5.64 -13.41 4.75
C SER A 12 5.08 -11.98 4.79
N ALA A 13 4.33 -11.63 5.83
CA ALA A 13 3.79 -10.28 5.99
C ALA A 13 4.89 -9.21 6.05
N PHE A 14 5.97 -9.46 6.81
CA PHE A 14 7.12 -8.57 6.84
C PHE A 14 7.86 -8.50 5.49
N GLY A 15 7.90 -9.61 4.74
CA GLY A 15 8.44 -9.64 3.38
C GLY A 15 7.71 -8.69 2.44
N VAL A 16 6.37 -8.74 2.42
CA VAL A 16 5.52 -7.84 1.60
C VAL A 16 5.72 -6.38 2.00
N LEU A 17 5.71 -6.08 3.30
CA LEU A 17 5.94 -4.72 3.82
C LEU A 17 7.30 -4.16 3.41
N LYS A 18 8.37 -4.97 3.52
CA LYS A 18 9.72 -4.55 3.10
C LYS A 18 9.85 -4.40 1.58
N GLY A 19 9.15 -5.22 0.80
CA GLY A 19 9.13 -5.10 -0.66
C GLY A 19 8.50 -3.78 -1.13
N ARG A 20 7.42 -3.34 -0.47
CA ARG A 20 6.70 -2.11 -0.83
C ARG A 20 7.34 -0.83 -0.29
N TRP A 21 7.95 -0.87 0.90
CA TRP A 21 8.44 0.34 1.58
C TRP A 21 9.96 0.32 1.71
N ALA A 22 10.65 1.12 0.89
CA ALA A 22 12.12 1.22 0.88
C ALA A 22 12.70 1.61 2.27
N ILE A 23 11.97 2.42 3.05
CA ILE A 23 12.37 2.81 4.42
C ILE A 23 12.53 1.62 5.37
N LEU A 24 11.91 0.48 5.06
CA LEU A 24 12.01 -0.75 5.86
C LEU A 24 13.11 -1.71 5.37
N GLN A 25 13.72 -1.46 4.20
CA GLN A 25 14.76 -2.32 3.62
C GLN A 25 16.13 -2.08 4.24
N GLU A 26 16.48 -0.82 4.49
CA GLU A 26 17.75 -0.43 5.06
C GLU A 26 17.75 -0.48 6.60
N LYS A 27 18.95 -0.53 7.19
CA LYS A 27 19.11 -0.36 8.63
C LYS A 27 18.75 1.07 9.00
N SER A 28 17.66 1.21 9.74
CA SER A 28 17.30 2.49 10.33
C SER A 28 18.26 2.85 11.47
N TYR A 29 18.77 4.09 11.47
CA TYR A 29 19.48 4.68 12.60
C TYR A 29 18.55 5.28 13.66
N TYR A 30 17.23 5.11 13.49
CA TYR A 30 16.24 5.70 14.39
C TYR A 30 16.12 4.90 15.70
N PRO A 31 15.76 5.57 16.81
CA PRO A 31 15.40 4.88 18.05
C PRO A 31 14.29 3.84 17.84
N VAL A 32 14.28 2.79 18.65
CA VAL A 32 13.32 1.66 18.53
C VAL A 32 11.87 2.14 18.49
N GLU A 33 11.52 3.15 19.29
CA GLU A 33 10.18 3.71 19.31
C GLU A 33 9.76 4.28 17.94
N VAL A 34 10.67 4.99 17.27
CA VAL A 34 10.42 5.55 15.94
C VAL A 34 10.28 4.42 14.93
N GLN A 35 11.13 3.38 15.00
CA GLN A 35 11.01 2.21 14.13
C GLN A 35 9.65 1.52 14.26
N CYS A 36 9.18 1.31 15.49
CA CYS A 36 7.86 0.72 15.75
C CYS A 36 6.74 1.59 15.16
N ARG A 37 6.81 2.91 15.34
CA ARG A 37 5.83 3.84 14.76
C ARG A 37 5.87 3.81 13.23
N THR A 38 7.05 3.81 12.62
CA THR A 38 7.22 3.69 11.16
C THR A 38 6.59 2.41 10.63
N ILE A 39 6.86 1.26 11.26
CA ILE A 39 6.28 -0.02 10.87
C ILE A 39 4.74 0.04 10.96
N LEU A 40 4.20 0.57 12.05
CA LEU A 40 2.75 0.70 12.24
C LEU A 40 2.13 1.60 11.15
N THR A 41 2.73 2.75 10.88
CA THR A 41 2.29 3.65 9.80
C THR A 41 2.31 2.95 8.45
N CYS A 42 3.35 2.18 8.13
CA CYS A 42 3.42 1.39 6.90
C CYS A 42 2.31 0.33 6.80
N CYS A 43 1.94 -0.33 7.91
CA CYS A 43 0.81 -1.26 7.94
C CYS A 43 -0.52 -0.54 7.68
N LEU A 44 -0.77 0.58 8.37
CA LEU A 44 -2.00 1.36 8.22
C LEU A 44 -2.15 1.92 6.79
N LEU A 45 -1.05 2.44 6.23
CA LEU A 45 -1.04 2.93 4.85
C LEU A 45 -1.27 1.79 3.85
N HIS A 46 -0.67 0.63 4.08
CA HIS A 46 -0.87 -0.54 3.25
C HIS A 46 -2.35 -0.98 3.23
N ASP A 47 -2.98 -1.03 4.40
CA ASP A 47 -4.39 -1.41 4.52
C ASP A 47 -5.31 -0.35 3.89
N LEU A 48 -5.00 0.93 4.07
CA LEU A 48 -5.73 2.04 3.46
C LEU A 48 -5.64 2.00 1.92
N ILE A 49 -4.42 1.88 1.38
CA ILE A 49 -4.19 1.81 -0.06
C ILE A 49 -4.88 0.58 -0.65
N ASN A 50 -4.75 -0.60 -0.03
CA ASN A 50 -5.43 -1.79 -0.52
C ASN A 50 -6.95 -1.65 -0.45
N ARG A 51 -7.50 -1.04 0.60
CA ARG A 51 -8.94 -0.78 0.69
C ARG A 51 -9.41 0.14 -0.43
N GLU A 52 -8.69 1.21 -0.68
CA GLU A 52 -9.07 2.20 -1.69
C GLU A 52 -8.87 1.69 -3.12
N ILE A 53 -7.78 0.96 -3.40
CA ILE A 53 -7.55 0.28 -4.68
C ILE A 53 -8.62 -0.78 -4.92
N THR A 54 -8.94 -1.59 -3.90
CA THR A 54 -10.00 -2.60 -4.03
C THR A 54 -11.36 -1.93 -4.29
N ASN A 55 -11.64 -0.79 -3.66
CA ASN A 55 -12.85 -0.02 -3.94
C ASN A 55 -12.87 0.55 -5.38
N PHE A 56 -11.73 1.02 -5.89
CA PHE A 56 -11.59 1.51 -7.25
C PHE A 56 -11.74 0.40 -8.31
N ASP A 57 -11.14 -0.77 -8.09
CA ASP A 57 -11.23 -1.93 -8.99
C ASP A 57 -12.63 -2.60 -8.99
N ILE A 58 -13.40 -2.43 -7.90
CA ILE A 58 -14.78 -2.95 -7.81
C ILE A 58 -15.77 -2.10 -8.61
N GLU A 59 -15.51 -0.80 -8.82
CA GLU A 59 -16.42 0.07 -9.56
C GLU A 59 -16.49 -0.26 -11.07
N ASP A 60 -15.45 -0.90 -11.62
CA ASP A 60 -15.36 -1.29 -13.04
C ASP A 60 -15.73 -2.76 -13.33
N ASN A 61 -16.01 -3.58 -12.32
CA ASN A 61 -16.31 -5.01 -12.50
C ASN A 61 -17.55 -5.47 -11.72
N ILE A 62 -18.67 -4.78 -11.91
CA ILE A 62 -19.98 -5.42 -11.71
C ILE A 62 -20.33 -6.18 -12.98
N ASP A 63 -19.63 -7.29 -13.23
CA ASP A 63 -20.26 -8.42 -13.90
C ASP A 63 -20.12 -9.66 -13.03
N GLU A 64 -21.26 -10.31 -12.91
CA GLU A 64 -21.59 -11.40 -12.03
C GLU A 64 -20.71 -12.63 -12.33
N VAL A 65 -20.30 -13.37 -11.29
CA VAL A 65 -20.33 -14.85 -11.20
C VAL A 65 -19.15 -15.43 -10.39
N ASP A 66 -19.58 -15.97 -9.24
CA ASP A 66 -19.14 -17.16 -8.53
C ASP A 66 -17.80 -17.22 -7.76
N SER A 67 -17.99 -17.44 -6.47
CA SER A 67 -17.00 -17.67 -5.44
C SER A 67 -16.51 -19.11 -5.53
N THR A 68 -15.27 -19.35 -5.95
CA THR A 68 -14.41 -20.34 -5.27
C THR A 68 -12.93 -20.09 -5.58
N HIS A 69 -12.10 -20.11 -4.53
CA HIS A 69 -10.64 -20.02 -4.56
C HIS A 69 -10.04 -18.64 -4.90
N ALA A 70 -10.01 -17.75 -3.91
CA ALA A 70 -8.99 -16.73 -3.82
C ALA A 70 -7.62 -17.39 -3.59
N THR A 71 -7.04 -17.97 -4.64
CA THR A 71 -5.60 -18.05 -4.77
C THR A 71 -5.15 -16.62 -5.04
N THR A 72 -5.01 -15.84 -3.98
CA THR A 72 -4.24 -14.59 -4.03
C THR A 72 -2.80 -15.05 -4.23
N VAL A 73 -2.46 -15.31 -5.49
CA VAL A 73 -1.10 -15.47 -5.96
C VAL A 73 -0.37 -14.30 -5.33
N ALA A 74 0.60 -14.61 -4.49
CA ALA A 74 1.65 -13.69 -4.14
C ALA A 74 2.27 -13.30 -5.49
N ASN A 75 1.67 -12.31 -6.14
CA ASN A 75 2.26 -11.64 -7.27
C ASN A 75 3.50 -11.03 -6.66
N ASP A 76 4.60 -11.75 -6.85
CA ASP A 76 5.95 -11.28 -6.69
C ASP A 76 5.99 -9.91 -7.35
N ILE A 77 5.89 -8.85 -6.55
CA ILE A 77 5.89 -7.47 -7.04
C ILE A 77 7.35 -7.18 -7.41
N HIS A 78 7.76 -7.76 -8.53
CA HIS A 78 9.09 -7.61 -9.10
C HIS A 78 9.23 -6.25 -9.82
N TYR A 79 8.19 -5.41 -9.77
CA TYR A 79 8.17 -4.10 -10.39
C TYR A 79 7.15 -3.17 -9.72
N ILE A 80 7.63 -2.16 -9.00
CA ILE A 80 6.81 -1.01 -8.58
C ILE A 80 6.81 -0.05 -9.77
N GLU A 81 6.04 -0.36 -10.81
CA GLU A 81 5.73 0.67 -11.79
C GLU A 81 4.70 1.60 -11.16
N THR A 82 4.97 2.90 -11.23
CA THR A 82 3.99 3.89 -10.82
C THR A 82 2.86 3.79 -11.84
N SER A 83 1.74 3.16 -11.48
CA SER A 83 0.56 3.15 -12.33
C SER A 83 0.31 4.58 -12.82
N ASN A 84 0.13 4.74 -14.14
CA ASN A 84 -0.08 6.04 -14.77
C ASN A 84 -1.23 6.81 -14.08
N GLY A 85 -2.26 6.11 -13.59
CA GLY A 85 -3.36 6.68 -12.82
C GLY A 85 -2.93 7.30 -11.49
N TRP A 86 -1.95 6.72 -10.80
CA TRP A 86 -1.40 7.30 -9.56
C TRP A 86 -0.54 8.52 -9.81
N SER A 87 0.12 8.60 -10.97
CA SER A 87 0.85 9.80 -11.34
C SER A 87 -0.13 10.93 -11.66
N GLN A 88 -1.15 10.64 -12.47
CA GLN A 88 -2.19 11.59 -12.82
C GLN A 88 -2.94 12.10 -11.59
N TRP A 89 -3.40 11.22 -10.69
CA TRP A 89 -4.12 11.62 -9.48
C TRP A 89 -3.30 12.55 -8.58
N ARG A 90 -1.98 12.30 -8.45
CA ARG A 90 -1.10 13.19 -7.67
C ARG A 90 -0.92 14.56 -8.32
N ASP A 91 -0.85 14.59 -9.65
CA ASP A 91 -0.72 15.85 -10.40
C ASP A 91 -2.01 16.66 -10.29
N ASP A 92 -3.17 16.02 -10.43
CA ASP A 92 -4.50 16.65 -10.28
C ASP A 92 -4.69 17.22 -8.87
N LEU A 93 -4.31 16.46 -7.83
CA LEU A 93 -4.38 16.93 -6.44
C LEU A 93 -3.45 18.12 -6.19
N ALA A 94 -2.25 18.13 -6.77
CA ALA A 94 -1.32 19.24 -6.64
C ALA A 94 -1.85 20.51 -7.31
N GLU A 95 -2.49 20.37 -8.48
CA GLU A 95 -3.15 21.47 -9.18
C GLU A 95 -4.32 22.05 -8.39
N GLU A 96 -5.15 21.19 -7.79
CA GLU A 96 -6.26 21.61 -6.92
C GLU A 96 -5.75 22.40 -5.71
N MET A 97 -4.75 21.86 -4.99
CA MET A 97 -4.16 22.51 -3.83
C MET A 97 -3.54 23.87 -4.17
N PHE A 98 -2.89 23.98 -5.34
CA PHE A 98 -2.32 25.24 -5.81
C PHE A 98 -3.39 26.27 -6.16
N THR A 99 -4.46 25.84 -6.82
CA THR A 99 -5.60 26.71 -7.18
C THR A 99 -6.31 27.24 -5.94
N ASP A 100 -6.55 26.40 -4.92
CA ASP A 100 -7.13 26.83 -3.65
C ASP A 100 -6.22 27.83 -2.92
N TRP A 101 -4.90 27.64 -2.99
CA TRP A 101 -3.95 28.62 -2.44
C TRP A 101 -4.00 29.96 -3.17
N GLU A 102 -4.02 29.99 -4.51
CA GLU A 102 -4.15 31.24 -5.29
C GLU A 102 -5.43 32.00 -4.96
N LEU A 103 -6.56 31.29 -4.82
CA LEU A 103 -7.85 31.89 -4.49
C LEU A 103 -7.88 32.51 -3.08
N ARG A 104 -7.11 31.96 -2.13
CA ARG A 104 -7.01 32.50 -0.76
C ARG A 104 -6.05 33.68 -0.63
N ASN A 105 -5.16 33.85 -1.61
CA ASN A 105 -4.07 34.81 -1.58
C ASN A 105 -4.27 36.00 -2.56
N GLN A 106 -5.46 36.13 -3.15
CA GLN A 106 -5.96 37.36 -3.77
C GLN A 106 -6.75 38.21 -2.77
#